data_AF-A0A142BU52-F1
#
_entry.id   AF-A0A142BU52-F1
#
_cell.length_a   1.000
_cell.length_b   1.000
_cell.length_c   1.000
_cell.angle_alpha   90.00
_cell.angle_beta   90.00
_cell.angle_gamma   90.00
#
_symmetry.space_group_name_H-M   'P 1'
#
loop_
_entity.id
_entity.type
_entity.pdbx_description
1 polymer ?
#
loop_
_entity_poly.entity_id
_entity_poly.type
_entity_poly.pdbx_seq_one_letter_code
_entity_poly.pdbx_strand_id
1 'polypeptide(L)'
;MMGVELTGYIALIVLIVANVYYPARMIARTFFNDVSEVKAFFNKYLGLHMYLNFFGLLIVAIHGHSAEERNVVLQLAMLLTIFMAVAGFTMYQKAQKGQGRDDDLYHAKQILFFAWFITVLVGHAIL
;
A
#
# COMPACT_ATOMS: atom_id res chain seq x y z
N MET A 1 -15.95 -20.20 7.27
CA MET A 1 -14.82 -20.40 6.33
C MET A 1 -14.93 -19.49 5.11
N MET A 2 -15.98 -19.55 4.29
CA MET A 2 -16.12 -18.71 3.08
C MET A 2 -15.98 -17.18 3.32
N GLY A 3 -16.46 -16.67 4.46
CA GLY A 3 -16.36 -15.24 4.79
C GLY A 3 -14.95 -14.76 5.15
N VAL A 4 -14.09 -15.63 5.68
CA VAL A 4 -12.71 -15.26 6.08
C VAL A 4 -11.80 -15.22 4.85
N GLU A 5 -11.93 -16.17 3.93
CA GLU A 5 -11.18 -16.15 2.67
C GLU A 5 -11.56 -14.95 1.80
N LEU A 6 -12.85 -14.63 1.72
CA LEU A 6 -13.34 -13.47 0.97
C LEU A 6 -12.76 -12.15 1.51
N THR A 7 -12.69 -11.97 2.84
CA THR A 7 -12.09 -10.76 3.41
C THR A 7 -10.60 -10.67 3.10
N GLY A 8 -9.88 -11.80 3.07
CA GLY A 8 -8.49 -11.88 2.66
C GLY A 8 -8.27 -11.45 1.20
N TYR A 9 -9.08 -11.97 0.27
CA TYR A 9 -8.99 -11.59 -1.14
C TYR A 9 -9.33 -10.12 -1.38
N ILE A 10 -10.37 -9.60 -0.73
CA ILE A 10 -10.74 -8.18 -0.83
C ILE A 10 -9.60 -7.31 -0.30
N ALA A 11 -9.04 -7.63 0.87
CA ALA A 11 -7.89 -6.92 1.43
C ALA A 11 -6.71 -6.89 0.45
N LEU A 12 -6.36 -8.05 -0.12
CA LEU A 12 -5.25 -8.18 -1.07
C LEU A 12 -5.44 -7.28 -2.29
N ILE A 13 -6.62 -7.33 -2.92
CA ILE A 13 -6.94 -6.53 -4.10
C ILE A 13 -6.87 -5.04 -3.77
N VAL A 14 -7.50 -4.62 -2.66
CA VAL A 14 -7.51 -3.22 -2.22
C VAL A 14 -6.09 -2.71 -1.97
N LEU A 15 -5.25 -3.50 -1.30
CA LEU A 15 -3.87 -3.10 -0.98
C LEU A 15 -2.96 -3.10 -2.21
N ILE A 16 -3.15 -4.02 -3.17
CA ILE A 16 -2.44 -3.96 -4.45
C ILE A 16 -2.84 -2.70 -5.22
N VAL A 17 -4.13 -2.44 -5.37
CA VAL A 17 -4.63 -1.26 -6.10
C VAL A 17 -4.19 0.03 -5.40
N ALA A 18 -4.20 0.05 -4.07
CA ALA A 18 -3.64 1.17 -3.33
C ALA A 18 -2.17 1.36 -3.71
N ASN A 19 -1.33 0.33 -3.52
CA ASN A 19 0.12 0.50 -3.53
C ASN A 19 0.79 0.43 -4.91
N VAL A 20 0.09 -0.02 -5.96
CA VAL A 20 0.56 0.08 -7.36
C VAL A 20 0.83 1.53 -7.78
N TYR A 21 0.28 2.50 -7.05
CA TYR A 21 0.65 3.92 -7.12
C TYR A 21 2.17 4.14 -7.24
N TYR A 22 2.96 3.46 -6.41
CA TYR A 22 4.39 3.67 -6.31
C TYR A 22 5.15 3.30 -7.59
N PRO A 23 5.06 2.05 -8.09
CA PRO A 23 5.68 1.68 -9.36
C PRO A 23 5.06 2.44 -10.55
N ALA A 24 3.74 2.67 -10.56
CA ALA A 24 3.10 3.43 -11.64
C ALA A 24 3.64 4.87 -11.74
N ARG A 25 3.81 5.55 -10.60
CA ARG A 25 4.37 6.92 -10.56
C ARG A 25 5.83 6.95 -10.99
N MET A 26 6.59 5.91 -10.68
CA MET A 26 7.99 5.78 -11.10
C MET A 26 8.08 5.71 -12.63
N ILE A 27 7.34 4.78 -13.24
CA ILE A 27 7.27 4.61 -14.70
C ILE A 27 6.80 5.92 -15.33
N ALA A 28 5.76 6.54 -14.79
CA ALA A 28 5.22 7.78 -15.32
C ALA A 28 6.25 8.93 -15.34
N ARG A 29 7.12 9.02 -14.33
CA ARG A 29 8.20 10.01 -14.33
C ARG A 29 9.30 9.70 -15.32
N THR A 30 9.64 8.42 -15.51
CA THR A 30 10.67 8.02 -16.46
C THR A 30 10.27 8.35 -17.90
N PHE A 31 9.00 8.17 -18.25
CA PHE A 31 8.53 8.30 -19.64
C PHE A 31 7.73 9.59 -19.94
N PHE A 32 7.17 10.25 -18.92
CA PHE A 32 6.23 11.38 -19.10
C PHE A 32 6.52 12.56 -18.16
N ASN A 33 7.79 12.79 -17.80
CA ASN A 33 8.18 13.80 -16.79
C ASN A 33 7.65 15.22 -17.08
N ASP A 34 7.57 15.58 -18.36
CA ASP A 34 7.18 16.93 -18.80
C ASP A 34 5.68 17.07 -19.08
N VAL A 35 4.89 16.01 -18.88
CA VAL A 35 3.45 16.02 -19.12
C VAL A 35 2.72 16.47 -17.85
N SER A 36 2.22 17.71 -17.87
CA SER A 36 1.60 18.36 -16.71
C SER A 36 0.37 17.61 -16.20
N GLU A 37 -0.39 17.00 -17.10
CA GLU A 37 -1.60 16.23 -16.87
C GLU A 37 -1.30 14.94 -16.11
N VAL A 38 -0.19 14.26 -16.46
CA VAL A 38 0.28 13.06 -15.77
C VAL A 38 0.67 13.40 -14.34
N LYS A 39 1.40 14.51 -14.14
CA LYS A 39 1.75 14.99 -12.80
C LYS A 39 0.51 15.32 -11.96
N ALA A 40 -0.49 15.99 -12.56
CA ALA A 40 -1.76 16.30 -11.90
C ALA A 40 -2.56 15.03 -11.53
N PHE A 41 -2.58 14.03 -12.42
CA PHE A 41 -3.19 12.72 -12.16
C PHE A 41 -2.57 12.05 -10.93
N PHE A 42 -1.25 11.93 -10.85
CA PHE A 42 -0.59 11.28 -9.70
C PHE A 42 -0.71 12.07 -8.38
N ASN A 43 -0.91 13.38 -8.44
CA ASN A 43 -1.21 14.18 -7.25
C ASN A 43 -2.63 13.91 -6.75
N LYS A 44 -3.63 13.80 -7.64
CA LYS A 44 -4.99 13.39 -7.26
C LYS A 44 -5.02 11.94 -6.76
N TYR A 45 -4.30 11.05 -7.46
CA TYR A 45 -4.23 9.64 -7.10
C TYR A 45 -3.55 9.41 -5.76
N LEU A 46 -2.66 10.30 -5.30
CA LEU A 46 -2.06 10.21 -3.96
C LEU A 46 -3.14 10.18 -2.86
N GLY A 47 -4.21 10.98 -3.00
CA GLY A 47 -5.33 10.95 -2.06
C GLY A 47 -6.08 9.62 -2.10
N LEU A 48 -6.39 9.10 -3.29
CA LEU A 48 -7.05 7.80 -3.45
C LEU A 48 -6.20 6.66 -2.88
N HIS A 49 -4.91 6.63 -3.21
CA HIS A 49 -3.91 5.71 -2.64
C HIS A 49 -3.98 5.69 -1.11
N MET A 50 -4.13 6.86 -0.49
CA MET A 50 -4.23 6.97 0.96
C MET A 50 -5.48 6.36 1.53
N TYR A 51 -6.65 6.72 0.99
CA TYR A 51 -7.91 6.17 1.46
C TYR A 51 -7.95 4.65 1.29
N LEU A 52 -7.48 4.14 0.14
CA LEU A 52 -7.44 2.70 -0.11
C LEU A 52 -6.45 1.97 0.82
N ASN A 53 -5.31 2.57 1.19
CA ASN A 53 -4.41 1.96 2.17
C ASN A 53 -5.04 1.82 3.55
N PHE A 54 -5.71 2.88 4.05
CA PHE A 54 -6.39 2.80 5.34
C PHE A 54 -7.58 1.85 5.33
N PHE A 55 -8.34 1.85 4.23
CA PHE A 55 -9.45 0.92 4.05
C PHE A 55 -8.96 -0.53 3.97
N GLY A 56 -7.90 -0.79 3.20
CA GLY A 56 -7.24 -2.09 3.13
C GLY A 56 -6.70 -2.55 4.48
N LEU A 57 -6.06 -1.65 5.24
CA LEU A 57 -5.58 -1.93 6.59
C LEU A 57 -6.72 -2.35 7.53
N LEU A 58 -7.87 -1.67 7.48
CA LEU A 58 -9.04 -2.05 8.25
C LEU A 58 -9.52 -3.46 7.89
N ILE A 59 -9.60 -3.79 6.60
CA ILE A 59 -10.03 -5.12 6.14
C ILE A 59 -9.03 -6.18 6.59
N VAL A 60 -7.72 -5.95 6.46
CA VAL A 60 -6.68 -6.89 6.91
C VAL A 60 -6.74 -7.08 8.43
N ALA A 61 -6.99 -6.03 9.22
CA ALA A 61 -7.18 -6.15 10.66
C ALA A 61 -8.37 -7.05 11.03
N ILE A 62 -9.51 -6.87 10.35
CA ILE A 62 -10.69 -7.72 10.52
C ILE A 62 -10.39 -9.17 10.11
N HIS A 63 -9.74 -9.36 8.97
CA HIS A 63 -9.36 -10.67 8.45
C HIS A 63 -8.41 -11.40 9.41
N GLY A 64 -7.31 -10.77 9.81
CA GLY A 64 -6.33 -11.36 10.72
C GLY A 64 -6.91 -11.71 12.10
N HIS A 65 -7.82 -10.87 12.61
CA HIS A 65 -8.56 -11.19 13.84
C HIS A 65 -9.48 -12.40 13.65
N SER A 66 -10.23 -12.44 12.56
CA SER A 66 -11.22 -13.50 12.27
C SER A 66 -10.57 -14.83 11.88
N ALA A 67 -9.36 -14.80 11.34
CA ALA A 67 -8.56 -15.97 10.99
C ALA A 67 -7.73 -16.51 12.17
N GLU A 68 -7.72 -15.82 13.32
CA GLU A 68 -6.83 -16.10 14.46
C GLU A 68 -5.36 -16.26 14.02
N GLU A 69 -4.89 -15.38 13.13
CA GLU A 69 -3.64 -15.56 12.39
C GLU A 69 -2.39 -15.68 13.29
N ARG A 70 -1.74 -16.85 13.26
CA ARG A 70 -0.54 -17.16 14.05
C ARG A 70 0.74 -17.22 13.20
N ASN A 71 0.61 -17.16 11.88
CA ASN A 71 1.74 -17.16 10.97
C ASN A 71 2.53 -15.86 11.13
N VAL A 72 3.75 -15.99 11.66
CA VAL A 72 4.68 -14.88 11.90
C VAL A 72 4.98 -14.10 10.61
N VAL A 73 5.00 -14.77 9.46
CA VAL A 73 5.21 -14.14 8.14
C VAL A 73 4.02 -13.24 7.81
N LEU A 74 2.78 -13.68 8.04
CA LEU A 74 1.59 -12.84 7.79
C LEU A 74 1.45 -11.72 8.83
N GLN A 75 1.90 -11.93 10.07
CA GLN A 75 2.01 -10.85 11.06
C GLN A 75 3.04 -9.79 10.64
N LEU A 76 4.16 -10.19 10.04
CA LEU A 76 5.11 -9.25 9.44
C LEU A 76 4.48 -8.47 8.27
N ALA A 77 3.70 -9.14 7.41
CA ALA A 77 2.96 -8.48 6.34
C ALA A 77 1.96 -7.44 6.88
N MET A 78 1.30 -7.70 8.02
CA MET A 78 0.45 -6.72 8.71
C MET A 78 1.26 -5.50 9.15
N LEU A 79 2.42 -5.68 9.79
CA LEU A 79 3.28 -4.58 10.21
C LEU A 79 3.75 -3.72 9.03
N LEU A 80 4.12 -4.37 7.91
CA LEU A 80 4.47 -3.67 6.67
C LEU A 80 3.28 -2.88 6.11
N THR A 81 2.06 -3.43 6.18
CA THR A 81 0.83 -2.73 5.77
C THR A 81 0.60 -1.47 6.62
N ILE A 82 0.72 -1.57 7.94
CA ILE A 82 0.60 -0.43 8.87
C ILE A 82 1.64 0.64 8.53
N PHE A 83 2.91 0.23 8.38
CA PHE A 83 3.98 1.16 8.03
C PHE A 83 3.68 1.89 6.72
N MET A 84 3.29 1.17 5.67
CA MET A 84 2.95 1.78 4.38
C MET A 84 1.78 2.76 4.51
N ALA A 85 0.72 2.43 5.26
CA ALA A 85 -0.40 3.34 5.49
C ALA A 85 0.06 4.63 6.20
N VAL A 86 0.80 4.53 7.30
CA VAL A 86 1.31 5.69 8.06
C VAL A 86 2.26 6.54 7.22
N ALA A 87 3.25 5.92 6.58
CA ALA A 87 4.21 6.61 5.73
C ALA A 87 3.54 7.32 4.56
N GLY A 88 2.54 6.68 3.94
CA GLY A 88 1.74 7.32 2.90
C GLY A 88 1.01 8.56 3.44
N PHE A 89 0.46 8.47 4.65
CA PHE A 89 -0.30 9.56 5.26
C PHE A 89 0.58 10.76 5.52
N THR A 90 1.79 10.53 6.03
CA THR A 90 2.79 11.59 6.20
C THR A 90 3.12 12.27 4.87
N MET A 91 3.31 11.50 3.78
CA MET A 91 3.53 12.07 2.45
C MET A 91 2.34 12.91 1.96
N TYR A 92 1.12 12.43 2.17
CA TYR A 92 -0.10 13.15 1.80
C TYR A 92 -0.22 14.47 2.58
N GLN A 93 0.04 14.46 3.89
CA GLN A 93 0.03 15.69 4.70
C GLN A 93 1.10 16.70 4.24
N LYS A 94 2.33 16.26 3.95
CA LYS A 94 3.39 17.13 3.42
C LYS A 94 2.99 17.73 2.08
N ALA A 95 2.40 16.93 1.19
CA ALA A 95 1.92 17.39 -0.11
C ALA A 95 0.81 18.44 0.03
N GLN A 96 -0.15 18.24 0.94
CA GLN A 96 -1.23 19.21 1.22
C GLN A 96 -0.70 20.53 1.79
N LYS A 97 0.40 20.49 2.56
CA LYS A 97 1.06 21.69 3.12
C LYS A 97 2.02 22.38 2.14
N GLY A 98 2.15 21.88 0.91
CA GLY A 98 3.11 22.42 -0.06
C GLY A 98 4.58 22.23 0.32
N GLN A 99 4.89 21.38 1.31
CA GLN A 99 6.25 21.18 1.86
C GLN A 99 7.17 20.33 0.96
N GLY A 100 6.81 20.17 -0.31
CA GLY A 100 7.52 19.29 -1.22
C GLY A 100 7.31 17.81 -0.91
N ARG A 101 8.04 16.97 -1.64
CA ARG A 101 7.99 15.51 -1.52
C ARG A 101 9.08 15.02 -0.58
N ASP A 102 8.75 13.98 0.17
CA ASP A 102 9.73 13.18 0.92
C ASP A 102 10.20 12.03 0.01
N ASP A 103 11.34 12.25 -0.64
CA ASP A 103 11.87 11.37 -1.68
C ASP A 103 12.39 10.05 -1.10
N ASP A 104 13.03 10.12 0.08
CA ASP A 104 13.51 8.95 0.81
C ASP A 104 12.35 8.07 1.24
N LEU A 105 11.28 8.67 1.78
CA LEU A 105 10.08 7.94 2.17
C LEU A 105 9.37 7.31 0.97
N TYR A 106 9.36 7.99 -0.18
CA TYR A 106 8.81 7.43 -1.43
C TYR A 106 9.59 6.19 -1.88
N HIS A 107 10.92 6.25 -1.89
CA HIS A 107 11.76 5.12 -2.28
C HIS A 107 11.68 3.96 -1.29
N ALA A 108 11.67 4.24 0.01
CA ALA A 108 11.46 3.24 1.04
C ALA A 108 10.12 2.50 0.81
N LYS A 109 9.05 3.22 0.50
CA LYS A 109 7.73 2.61 0.21
C LYS A 109 7.72 1.76 -1.06
N GLN A 110 8.49 2.12 -2.10
CA GLN A 110 8.61 1.27 -3.29
C GLN A 110 9.21 -0.09 -2.94
N ILE A 111 10.32 -0.11 -2.19
CA ILE A 111 11.00 -1.34 -1.77
C ILE A 111 10.08 -2.15 -0.84
N LEU A 112 9.47 -1.48 0.14
CA LEU A 112 8.60 -2.13 1.11
C LEU A 112 7.31 -2.67 0.49
N PHE A 113 6.82 -2.11 -0.61
CA PHE A 113 5.70 -2.70 -1.35
C PHE A 113 6.06 -4.09 -1.90
N PHE A 114 7.25 -4.23 -2.52
CA PHE A 114 7.69 -5.54 -3.01
C PHE A 114 7.97 -6.51 -1.86
N ALA A 115 8.60 -6.03 -0.78
CA ALA A 115 8.82 -6.86 0.41
C ALA A 115 7.50 -7.34 1.01
N TRP A 116 6.51 -6.45 1.15
CA TRP A 116 5.15 -6.78 1.60
C TRP A 116 4.50 -7.82 0.69
N PHE A 117 4.53 -7.60 -0.63
CA PHE A 117 3.91 -8.51 -1.60
C PHE A 117 4.50 -9.92 -1.51
N ILE A 118 5.84 -10.03 -1.46
CA ILE A 118 6.53 -11.32 -1.27
C ILE A 118 6.13 -11.95 0.08
N THR A 119 6.09 -11.18 1.15
CA THR A 119 5.74 -11.66 2.49
C THR A 119 4.32 -12.21 2.53
N VAL A 120 3.36 -11.55 1.87
CA VAL A 120 1.98 -12.05 1.75
C VAL A 120 1.93 -13.37 0.98
N LEU A 121 2.61 -13.48 -0.16
CA LEU A 121 2.65 -14.70 -0.96
C LEU A 121 3.28 -15.86 -0.20
N VAL A 122 4.45 -15.64 0.39
CA VAL A 122 5.19 -16.65 1.17
C VAL A 122 4.42 -17.05 2.42
N GLY A 123 3.81 -16.08 3.13
CA GLY A 123 3.01 -16.36 4.31
C GLY A 123 1.82 -17.28 4.01
N HIS A 124 1.13 -17.07 2.89
CA HIS A 124 0.04 -17.97 2.48
C HIS A 124 0.54 -19.31 1.92
N ALA A 125 1.78 -19.40 1.45
CA ALA A 125 2.35 -20.64 0.93
C ALA A 125 2.96 -21.56 2.01
N ILE A 126 3.32 -21.00 3.17
CA ILE A 126 3.88 -21.73 4.32
C ILE A 126 2.77 -22.20 5.30
N LEU A 127 1.52 -21.82 5.04
CA LEU A 127 0.33 -22.29 5.78
C LEU A 127 -0.05 -23.73 5.39
#